data_AF-A0A4S2N0W6-F1
#
_entry.id   AF-A0A4S2N0W6-F1
#
_cell.length_a   1.000
_cell.length_b   1.000
_cell.length_c   1.000
_cell.angle_alpha   90.00
_cell.angle_beta   90.00
_cell.angle_gamma   90.00
#
_symmetry.space_group_name_H-M   'P 1'
#
loop_
_entity.id
_entity.type
_entity.pdbx_description
1 polymer ?
#
loop_
_entity_poly.entity_id
_entity_poly.type
_entity_poly.pdbx_seq_one_letter_code
_entity_poly.pdbx_strand_id
1 'polypeptide(L)'
;MSLPPSTSTSRSAALRNFYNLTPSTSTPTPESHIATLLSNSSITQLLNTENALIEEMRSLDAERKALVYDNYSKLIAATETIRRMTSTALPGAVSSGGAGGGTTGGTLGPAVAHIEEVAGTILRDGEREIQRMRVGKEGKGRVVRWVLDAPELVERLRKEGREEDAGRVWKRLKEILGVWEKKGVEGVEEVRRRGEKAAEGL
;
A
#
# COMPACT_ATOMS: atom_id res chain seq x y z
N MET A 1 -19.96 -40.66 -18.11
CA MET A 1 -19.12 -39.63 -18.74
C MET A 1 -18.42 -38.84 -17.65
N SER A 2 -17.09 -38.99 -17.52
CA SER A 2 -16.28 -38.25 -16.54
C SER A 2 -15.78 -36.95 -17.17
N LEU A 3 -16.01 -35.81 -16.50
CA LEU A 3 -15.50 -34.49 -16.90
C LEU A 3 -13.96 -34.45 -16.79
N PRO A 4 -13.26 -33.73 -17.68
CA PRO A 4 -11.81 -33.59 -17.61
C PRO A 4 -11.38 -32.66 -16.45
N PRO A 5 -10.21 -32.89 -15.84
CA PRO A 5 -9.70 -32.08 -14.74
C PRO A 5 -9.32 -30.65 -15.20
N SER A 6 -9.69 -29.67 -14.38
CA SER A 6 -9.47 -28.24 -14.59
C SER A 6 -7.97 -27.89 -14.74
N THR A 7 -7.58 -27.37 -15.89
CA THR A 7 -6.19 -27.08 -16.30
C THR A 7 -5.65 -25.78 -15.71
N SER A 8 -5.56 -25.68 -14.38
CA SER A 8 -4.98 -24.51 -13.69
C SER A 8 -3.51 -24.25 -14.06
N THR A 9 -2.75 -25.28 -14.43
CA THR A 9 -1.34 -25.19 -14.85
C THR A 9 -1.14 -24.47 -16.19
N SER A 10 -2.15 -24.47 -17.07
CA SER A 10 -2.01 -23.88 -18.41
C SER A 10 -2.10 -22.35 -18.39
N ARG A 11 -2.82 -21.78 -17.42
CA ARG A 11 -2.98 -20.33 -17.27
C ARG A 11 -1.71 -19.65 -16.75
N SER A 12 -1.01 -20.25 -15.78
CA SER A 12 0.23 -19.68 -15.25
C SER A 12 1.37 -19.70 -16.29
N ALA A 13 1.45 -20.75 -17.10
CA ALA A 13 2.40 -20.84 -18.20
C ALA A 13 2.10 -19.83 -19.32
N ALA A 14 0.82 -19.66 -19.70
CA ALA A 14 0.40 -18.69 -20.70
C ALA A 14 0.69 -17.24 -20.27
N LEU A 15 0.45 -16.90 -19.01
CA LEU A 15 0.76 -15.57 -18.47
C LEU A 15 2.27 -15.31 -18.44
N ARG A 16 3.09 -16.32 -18.09
CA ARG A 16 4.56 -16.18 -18.14
C ARG A 16 5.07 -15.87 -19.54
N ASN A 17 4.52 -16.52 -20.56
CA ASN A 17 4.89 -16.24 -21.95
C ASN A 17 4.36 -14.87 -22.41
N PHE A 18 3.14 -14.51 -22.04
CA PHE A 18 2.55 -13.21 -22.41
C PHE A 18 3.36 -12.02 -21.86
N TYR A 19 3.86 -12.16 -20.63
CA TYR A 19 4.67 -11.13 -19.98
C TYR A 19 6.20 -11.36 -20.14
N ASN A 20 6.63 -12.27 -21.02
CA ASN A 20 8.04 -12.62 -21.25
C ASN A 20 8.86 -12.91 -19.97
N LEU A 21 8.27 -13.53 -18.94
CA LEU A 21 8.98 -13.94 -17.71
C LEU A 21 9.74 -15.26 -17.87
N THR A 22 9.80 -15.84 -19.08
CA THR A 22 10.67 -16.97 -19.34
C THR A 22 12.11 -16.50 -19.22
N PRO A 23 12.97 -17.14 -18.41
CA PRO A 23 14.37 -16.77 -18.32
C PRO A 23 14.99 -16.94 -19.71
N SER A 24 15.26 -15.82 -20.37
CA SER A 24 16.04 -15.82 -21.61
C SER A 24 17.43 -16.33 -21.27
N THR A 25 18.02 -17.15 -22.13
CA THR A 25 19.38 -17.70 -21.95
C THR A 25 20.46 -16.62 -21.78
N SER A 26 20.14 -15.35 -22.07
CA SER A 26 21.01 -14.19 -21.92
C SER A 26 20.87 -13.43 -20.59
N THR A 27 19.89 -13.75 -19.73
CA THR A 27 19.78 -13.07 -18.43
C THR A 27 20.70 -13.76 -17.42
N PRO A 28 21.68 -13.05 -16.82
CA PRO A 28 22.52 -13.63 -15.78
C PRO A 28 21.63 -14.12 -14.64
N THR A 29 21.83 -15.37 -14.22
CA THR A 29 21.12 -15.89 -13.06
C THR A 29 21.48 -15.07 -11.83
N PRO A 30 20.57 -14.86 -10.87
CA PRO A 30 20.85 -14.09 -9.66
C PRO A 30 22.12 -14.57 -8.95
N GLU A 31 22.32 -15.89 -8.91
CA GLU A 31 23.50 -16.53 -8.30
C GLU A 31 24.80 -16.16 -9.02
N SER A 32 24.79 -16.15 -10.37
CA SER A 32 25.96 -15.75 -11.15
C SER A 32 26.30 -14.27 -10.99
N HIS A 33 25.28 -13.41 -10.89
CA HIS A 33 25.43 -11.98 -10.68
C HIS A 33 25.94 -11.65 -9.27
N ILE A 34 25.47 -12.38 -8.25
CA ILE A 34 25.97 -12.23 -6.87
C ILE A 34 27.42 -12.70 -6.78
N ALA A 35 27.77 -13.82 -7.41
CA ALA A 35 29.13 -14.35 -7.39
C ALA A 35 30.14 -13.40 -8.06
N THR A 36 29.79 -12.79 -9.19
CA THR A 36 30.62 -11.78 -9.84
C THR A 36 30.70 -10.49 -9.04
N LEU A 37 29.61 -10.08 -8.38
CA LEU A 37 29.58 -8.87 -7.56
C LEU A 37 30.43 -9.02 -6.29
N LEU A 38 30.40 -10.18 -5.64
CA LEU A 38 31.27 -10.50 -4.49
C LEU A 38 32.75 -10.62 -4.86
N SER A 39 33.06 -11.14 -6.05
CA SER A 39 34.45 -11.34 -6.49
C SER A 39 35.14 -10.04 -6.94
N ASN A 40 34.37 -9.06 -7.42
CA ASN A 40 34.91 -7.85 -8.06
C ASN A 40 34.67 -6.55 -7.28
N SER A 41 33.87 -6.58 -6.20
CA SER A 41 33.49 -5.36 -5.47
C SER A 41 34.12 -5.30 -4.09
N SER A 42 34.53 -4.10 -3.69
CA SER A 42 34.91 -3.81 -2.30
C SER A 42 33.69 -3.74 -1.37
N ILE A 43 33.91 -3.85 -0.06
CA ILE A 43 32.83 -3.83 0.95
C ILE A 43 31.99 -2.55 0.90
N THR A 44 32.62 -1.40 0.63
CA THR A 44 31.92 -0.12 0.51
C THR A 44 31.02 -0.08 -0.72
N GLN A 45 31.48 -0.68 -1.83
CA GLN A 45 30.66 -0.81 -3.03
C GLN A 45 29.48 -1.75 -2.79
N LEU A 46 29.69 -2.85 -2.05
CA LEU A 46 28.62 -3.78 -1.70
C LEU A 46 27.53 -3.14 -0.83
N LEU A 47 27.91 -2.31 0.15
CA LEU A 47 26.95 -1.57 0.97
C LEU A 47 26.17 -0.52 0.16
N ASN A 48 26.84 0.15 -0.79
CA ASN A 48 26.18 1.09 -1.68
C ASN A 48 25.21 0.40 -2.64
N THR A 49 25.58 -0.76 -3.19
CA THR A 49 24.67 -1.55 -4.05
C THR A 49 23.51 -2.11 -3.24
N GLU A 50 23.71 -2.55 -2.00
CA GLU A 50 22.63 -2.97 -1.11
C GLU A 50 21.63 -1.81 -0.87
N ASN A 51 22.13 -0.63 -0.53
CA ASN A 51 21.28 0.54 -0.33
C ASN A 51 20.50 0.91 -1.60
N ALA A 52 21.15 0.87 -2.76
CA ALA A 52 20.49 1.11 -4.05
C ALA A 52 19.39 0.07 -4.33
N LEU A 53 19.65 -1.22 -4.09
CA LEU A 53 18.65 -2.28 -4.24
C LEU A 53 17.47 -2.10 -3.27
N ILE A 54 17.72 -1.63 -2.04
CA ILE A 54 16.66 -1.31 -1.09
C ILE A 54 15.80 -0.16 -1.60
N GLU A 55 16.38 0.87 -2.21
CA GLU A 55 15.65 1.98 -2.84
C GLU A 55 14.84 1.51 -4.04
N GLU A 56 15.43 0.70 -4.93
CA GLU A 56 14.74 0.11 -6.07
C GLU A 56 13.57 -0.77 -5.64
N MET A 57 13.75 -1.63 -4.63
CA MET A 57 12.67 -2.45 -4.08
C MET A 57 11.52 -1.58 -3.54
N ARG A 58 11.82 -0.45 -2.88
CA ARG A 58 10.81 0.49 -2.41
C ARG A 58 10.10 1.21 -3.57
N SER A 59 10.83 1.60 -4.61
CA SER A 59 10.25 2.21 -5.82
C SER A 59 9.33 1.23 -6.54
N LEU A 60 9.79 0.01 -6.78
CA LEU A 60 9.03 -1.05 -7.42
C LEU A 60 7.75 -1.39 -6.64
N ASP A 61 7.83 -1.43 -5.31
CA ASP A 61 6.67 -1.61 -4.45
C ASP A 61 5.69 -0.43 -4.54
N ALA A 62 6.19 0.81 -4.65
CA ALA A 62 5.35 1.99 -4.86
C ALA A 62 4.66 1.98 -6.23
N GLU A 63 5.37 1.61 -7.30
CA GLU A 63 4.83 1.48 -8.65
C GLU A 63 3.80 0.35 -8.74
N ARG A 64 4.09 -0.82 -8.16
CA ARG A 64 3.14 -1.92 -8.04
C ARG A 64 1.87 -1.45 -7.34
N LYS A 65 2.00 -0.72 -6.23
CA LYS A 65 0.86 -0.14 -5.53
C LYS A 65 0.08 0.79 -6.45
N ALA A 66 0.74 1.72 -7.14
CA ALA A 66 0.08 2.66 -8.05
C ALA A 66 -0.70 1.94 -9.17
N LEU A 67 -0.14 0.89 -9.76
CA LEU A 67 -0.83 0.07 -10.76
C LEU A 67 -2.05 -0.64 -10.20
N VAL A 68 -1.95 -1.18 -8.98
CA VAL A 68 -3.07 -1.79 -8.28
C VAL A 68 -4.19 -0.77 -8.01
N TYR A 69 -3.84 0.46 -7.60
CA TYR A 69 -4.80 1.56 -7.42
C TYR A 69 -5.50 1.92 -8.73
N ASP A 70 -4.76 2.09 -9.81
CA ASP A 70 -5.30 2.44 -11.12
C ASP A 70 -6.22 1.33 -11.67
N ASN A 71 -5.81 0.07 -11.54
CA ASN A 71 -6.59 -1.07 -12.02
C ASN A 71 -7.90 -1.24 -11.24
N TYR A 72 -7.86 -1.19 -9.91
CA TYR A 72 -9.08 -1.28 -9.12
C TYR A 72 -9.99 -0.08 -9.39
N SER A 73 -9.48 1.15 -9.43
CA SER A 73 -10.29 2.35 -9.71
C SER A 73 -11.01 2.26 -11.07
N LYS A 74 -10.34 1.71 -12.09
CA LYS A 74 -10.93 1.47 -13.41
C LYS A 74 -12.01 0.38 -13.40
N LEU A 75 -11.79 -0.74 -12.70
CA LEU A 75 -12.79 -1.80 -12.55
C LEU A 75 -14.06 -1.30 -11.86
N ILE A 76 -13.90 -0.43 -10.86
CA ILE A 76 -15.01 0.21 -10.14
C ILE A 76 -15.80 1.11 -11.09
N ALA A 77 -15.12 1.97 -11.84
CA ALA A 77 -15.76 2.86 -12.80
C ALA A 77 -16.50 2.09 -13.90
N ALA A 78 -15.92 0.99 -14.39
CA ALA A 78 -16.55 0.12 -15.37
C ALA A 78 -17.81 -0.56 -14.81
N THR A 79 -17.74 -1.09 -13.58
CA THR A 79 -18.89 -1.74 -12.92
C THR A 79 -20.03 -0.76 -12.68
N GLU A 80 -19.72 0.44 -12.20
CA GLU A 80 -20.73 1.49 -12.01
C GLU A 80 -21.35 1.96 -13.34
N THR A 81 -20.56 1.97 -14.42
CA THR A 81 -21.06 2.26 -15.78
C THR A 81 -22.02 1.16 -16.25
N ILE A 82 -21.68 -0.11 -16.05
CA ILE A 82 -22.58 -1.25 -16.33
C ILE A 82 -23.87 -1.12 -15.52
N ARG A 83 -23.78 -0.81 -14.23
CA ARG A 83 -24.96 -0.59 -13.37
C ARG A 83 -25.87 0.52 -13.90
N ARG A 84 -25.30 1.66 -14.31
CA ARG A 84 -26.07 2.76 -14.94
C ARG A 84 -26.69 2.34 -16.26
N MET A 85 -25.94 1.63 -17.12
CA MET A 85 -26.43 1.12 -18.40
C MET A 85 -27.58 0.13 -18.19
N THR A 86 -27.47 -0.80 -17.24
CA THR A 86 -28.52 -1.77 -16.91
C THR A 86 -29.76 -1.09 -16.32
N SER A 87 -29.58 -0.10 -15.42
CA SER A 87 -30.72 0.66 -14.84
C SER A 87 -31.43 1.54 -15.88
N THR A 88 -30.68 2.08 -16.85
CA THR A 88 -31.23 2.92 -17.93
C THR A 88 -31.87 2.07 -19.04
N ALA A 89 -31.28 0.91 -19.37
CA ALA A 89 -31.76 0.01 -20.41
C ALA A 89 -32.91 -0.91 -19.94
N LEU A 90 -33.02 -1.19 -18.64
CA LEU A 90 -34.18 -1.84 -18.01
C LEU A 90 -34.86 -0.91 -16.99
N PRO A 91 -35.63 0.10 -17.44
CA PRO A 91 -36.54 0.81 -16.56
C PRO A 91 -37.74 -0.10 -16.27
N GLY A 92 -37.63 -0.99 -15.28
CA GLY A 92 -38.75 -1.86 -14.89
C GLY A 92 -38.45 -3.09 -14.02
N ALA A 93 -37.19 -3.47 -13.84
CA ALA A 93 -36.84 -4.69 -13.08
C ALA A 93 -37.13 -4.62 -11.56
N VAL A 94 -37.52 -3.45 -11.03
CA VAL A 94 -37.91 -3.26 -9.62
C VAL A 94 -39.42 -3.09 -9.41
N SER A 95 -40.23 -3.08 -10.47
CA SER A 95 -41.69 -2.98 -10.36
C SER A 95 -42.33 -4.30 -10.79
N SER A 96 -42.59 -5.15 -9.79
CA SER A 96 -43.77 -6.01 -9.65
C SER A 96 -44.54 -6.43 -10.91
N GLY A 97 -44.53 -7.74 -11.19
CA GLY A 97 -45.68 -8.48 -11.72
C GLY A 97 -46.19 -8.10 -13.12
N GLY A 98 -45.69 -8.80 -14.14
CA GLY A 98 -46.29 -8.73 -15.48
C GLY A 98 -45.64 -9.71 -16.43
N ALA A 99 -46.30 -10.84 -16.66
CA ALA A 99 -45.92 -11.80 -17.68
C ALA A 99 -46.13 -11.20 -19.07
N GLY A 100 -45.08 -11.17 -19.91
CA GLY A 100 -45.24 -10.92 -21.35
C GLY A 100 -44.04 -10.30 -22.06
N GLY A 101 -43.27 -11.15 -22.76
CA GLY A 101 -42.63 -10.80 -24.05
C GLY A 101 -41.26 -10.12 -24.05
N GLY A 102 -40.23 -10.81 -24.56
CA GLY A 102 -38.95 -10.22 -25.01
C GLY A 102 -37.71 -10.94 -24.50
N THR A 103 -37.24 -11.95 -25.25
CA THR A 103 -36.26 -12.98 -24.86
C THR A 103 -34.78 -12.57 -24.86
N THR A 104 -34.41 -11.38 -24.36
CA THR A 104 -32.99 -11.00 -24.20
C THR A 104 -32.62 -10.51 -22.79
N GLY A 105 -33.59 -10.27 -21.90
CA GLY A 105 -33.34 -9.81 -20.53
C GLY A 105 -33.09 -10.91 -19.49
N GLY A 106 -33.52 -12.15 -19.76
CA GLY A 106 -33.53 -13.23 -18.76
C GLY A 106 -32.17 -13.85 -18.42
N THR A 107 -31.19 -13.80 -19.32
CA THR A 107 -29.87 -14.43 -19.13
C THR A 107 -28.77 -13.44 -18.73
N LEU A 108 -28.96 -12.15 -19.01
CA LEU A 108 -28.04 -11.09 -18.62
C LEU A 108 -28.20 -10.68 -17.16
N GLY A 109 -29.41 -10.75 -16.60
CA GLY A 109 -29.67 -10.43 -15.18
C GLY A 109 -28.79 -11.24 -14.20
N PRO A 110 -28.74 -12.58 -14.31
CA PRO A 110 -27.88 -13.40 -13.45
C PRO A 110 -26.38 -13.16 -13.66
N ALA A 111 -25.95 -12.92 -14.91
CA ALA A 111 -24.55 -12.63 -15.22
C ALA A 111 -24.11 -11.26 -14.67
N VAL A 112 -24.99 -10.24 -14.75
CA VAL A 112 -24.74 -8.92 -14.18
C VAL A 112 -24.74 -8.98 -12.65
N ALA A 113 -25.68 -9.70 -12.03
CA ALA A 113 -25.68 -9.89 -10.57
C ALA A 113 -24.39 -10.59 -10.08
N HIS A 114 -23.89 -11.57 -10.83
CA HIS A 114 -22.61 -12.21 -10.51
C HIS A 114 -21.42 -11.27 -10.70
N ILE A 115 -21.42 -10.44 -11.74
CA ILE A 115 -20.39 -9.40 -11.94
C ILE A 115 -20.46 -8.37 -10.81
N GLU A 116 -21.64 -7.99 -10.34
CA GLU A 116 -21.81 -7.08 -9.19
C GLU A 116 -21.29 -7.70 -7.89
N GLU A 117 -21.53 -9.00 -7.67
CA GLU A 117 -21.01 -9.72 -6.51
C GLU A 117 -19.48 -9.80 -6.54
N VAL A 118 -18.90 -10.22 -7.66
CA VAL A 118 -17.45 -10.33 -7.86
C VAL A 118 -16.77 -8.96 -7.83
N ALA A 119 -17.37 -7.94 -8.44
CA ALA A 119 -16.88 -6.57 -8.34
C ALA A 119 -16.96 -6.06 -6.90
N GLY A 120 -18.03 -6.38 -6.16
CA GLY A 120 -18.21 -5.99 -4.77
C GLY A 120 -17.23 -6.69 -3.81
N THR A 121 -16.84 -7.94 -4.06
CA THR A 121 -15.77 -8.60 -3.29
C THR A 121 -14.41 -7.99 -3.59
N ILE A 122 -14.10 -7.75 -4.86
CA ILE A 122 -12.88 -7.05 -5.29
C ILE A 122 -12.81 -5.64 -4.69
N LEU A 123 -13.95 -4.94 -4.62
CA LEU A 123 -14.07 -3.61 -4.02
C LEU A 123 -13.68 -3.62 -2.54
N ARG A 124 -14.29 -4.53 -1.76
CA ARG A 124 -14.03 -4.64 -0.32
C ARG A 124 -12.60 -5.04 -0.03
N ASP A 125 -12.03 -5.94 -0.83
CA ASP A 125 -10.64 -6.37 -0.66
C ASP A 125 -9.65 -5.28 -1.06
N GLY A 126 -9.96 -4.54 -2.14
CA GLY A 126 -9.25 -3.33 -2.53
C GLY A 126 -9.29 -2.26 -1.44
N GLU A 127 -10.48 -1.90 -0.94
CA GLU A 127 -10.66 -0.88 0.11
C GLU A 127 -9.93 -1.24 1.42
N ARG A 128 -9.96 -2.50 1.85
CA ARG A 128 -9.21 -2.96 3.04
C ARG A 128 -7.71 -2.78 2.85
N GLU A 129 -7.19 -3.10 1.68
CA GLU A 129 -5.78 -2.96 1.36
C GLU A 129 -5.36 -1.49 1.26
N ILE A 130 -6.20 -0.67 0.64
CA ILE A 130 -6.05 0.79 0.58
C ILE A 130 -6.02 1.39 1.99
N GLN A 131 -6.93 0.97 2.87
CA GLN A 131 -7.03 1.47 4.23
C GLN A 131 -5.82 1.08 5.08
N ARG A 132 -5.34 -0.18 4.98
CA ARG A 132 -4.11 -0.63 5.65
C ARG A 132 -2.90 0.22 5.26
N MET A 133 -2.76 0.54 3.97
CA MET A 133 -1.64 1.34 3.47
C MET A 133 -1.74 2.83 3.85
N ARG A 134 -2.95 3.42 3.81
CA ARG A 134 -3.18 4.81 4.25
C ARG A 134 -2.85 5.00 5.72
N VAL A 135 -3.30 4.09 6.58
CA VAL A 135 -3.00 4.10 8.03
C VAL A 135 -1.49 4.04 8.28
N GLY A 136 -0.74 3.26 7.50
CA GLY A 136 0.73 3.21 7.59
C GLY A 136 1.42 4.53 7.23
N LYS A 137 0.93 5.24 6.20
CA LYS A 137 1.51 6.53 5.75
C LYS A 137 1.12 7.68 6.70
N GLU A 138 -0.12 7.72 7.14
CA GLU A 138 -0.61 8.69 8.12
C GLU A 138 0.02 8.49 9.50
N GLY A 139 0.27 7.24 9.91
CA GLY A 139 0.96 6.93 11.16
C GLY A 139 2.38 7.50 11.21
N LYS A 140 3.15 7.38 10.12
CA LYS A 140 4.50 7.97 10.03
C LYS A 140 4.46 9.51 10.10
N GLY A 141 3.57 10.14 9.34
CA GLY A 141 3.42 11.60 9.37
C GLY A 141 2.93 12.15 10.71
N ARG A 142 2.06 11.40 11.40
CA ARG A 142 1.57 11.74 12.74
C ARG A 142 2.66 11.71 13.79
N VAL A 143 3.57 10.72 13.72
CA VAL A 143 4.72 10.65 14.64
C VAL A 143 5.68 11.80 14.38
N VAL A 144 5.96 12.14 13.12
CA VAL A 144 6.82 13.30 12.78
C VAL A 144 6.21 14.61 13.28
N ARG A 145 4.92 14.83 13.02
CA ARG A 145 4.22 16.02 13.51
C ARG A 145 4.23 16.09 15.04
N TRP A 146 3.97 14.97 15.72
CA TRP A 146 4.06 14.92 17.18
C TRP A 146 5.47 15.23 17.70
N VAL A 147 6.52 14.70 17.08
CA VAL A 147 7.92 14.98 17.48
C VAL A 147 8.27 16.46 17.32
N LEU A 148 7.78 17.11 16.26
CA LEU A 148 7.96 18.56 16.03
C LEU A 148 7.16 19.41 17.02
N ASP A 149 5.96 18.98 17.40
CA ASP A 149 5.08 19.70 18.34
C ASP A 149 5.40 19.41 19.82
N ALA A 150 6.11 18.31 20.10
CA ALA A 150 6.44 17.86 21.44
C ALA A 150 7.25 18.86 22.30
N PRO A 151 8.25 19.62 21.80
CA PRO A 151 8.92 20.64 22.61
C PRO A 151 7.96 21.74 23.08
N GLU A 152 7.03 22.21 22.23
CA GLU A 152 6.00 23.19 22.63
C GLU A 152 5.00 22.61 23.64
N LEU A 153 4.70 21.31 23.51
CA LEU A 153 3.86 20.58 24.45
C LEU A 153 4.52 20.46 25.83
N VAL A 154 5.83 20.22 25.90
CA VAL A 154 6.59 20.17 27.16
C VAL A 154 6.60 21.55 27.83
N GLU A 155 6.82 22.63 27.09
CA GLU A 155 6.75 24.00 27.64
C GLU A 155 5.35 24.34 28.17
N ARG A 156 4.29 23.89 27.48
CA ARG A 156 2.90 24.11 27.90
C ARG A 156 2.57 23.36 29.17
N LEU A 157 2.93 22.08 29.25
CA LEU A 157 2.71 21.25 30.44
C LEU A 157 3.48 21.78 31.65
N ARG A 158 4.66 22.36 31.44
CA ARG A 158 5.42 23.06 32.49
C ARG A 158 4.69 24.33 32.96
N LYS A 159 4.19 25.16 32.05
CA LYS A 159 3.40 26.37 32.40
C LYS A 159 2.12 26.03 33.17
N GLU A 160 1.54 24.87 32.92
CA GLU A 160 0.36 24.35 33.63
C GLU A 160 0.70 23.68 34.98
N GLY A 161 1.98 23.63 35.38
CA GLY A 161 2.43 23.00 36.63
C GLY A 161 2.39 21.47 36.63
N ARG A 162 2.24 20.85 35.45
CA ARG A 162 2.15 19.39 35.27
C ARG A 162 3.52 18.81 34.90
N GLU A 163 4.50 18.99 35.78
CA GLU A 163 5.90 18.59 35.55
C GLU A 163 6.07 17.08 35.34
N GLU A 164 5.30 16.25 36.04
CA GLU A 164 5.35 14.80 35.85
C GLU A 164 4.93 14.37 34.43
N ASP A 165 3.95 15.05 33.85
CA ASP A 165 3.46 14.78 32.49
C ASP A 165 4.45 15.29 31.44
N ALA A 166 5.03 16.46 31.69
CA ALA A 166 6.10 17.03 30.87
C ALA A 166 7.33 16.09 30.83
N GLY A 167 7.71 15.52 31.98
CA GLY A 167 8.78 14.53 32.07
C GLY A 167 8.50 13.25 31.28
N ARG A 168 7.24 12.76 31.27
CA ARG A 168 6.85 11.58 30.49
C ARG A 168 6.88 11.83 28.98
N VAL A 169 6.38 12.99 28.54
CA VAL A 169 6.43 13.40 27.13
C VAL A 169 7.87 13.56 26.68
N TRP A 170 8.72 14.18 27.51
CA TRP A 170 10.13 14.38 27.23
C TRP A 170 10.93 13.08 27.13
N LYS A 171 10.69 12.14 28.06
CA LYS A 171 11.31 10.80 28.01
C LYS A 171 10.96 10.07 26.73
N ARG A 172 9.68 10.09 26.33
CA ARG A 172 9.21 9.46 25.10
C ARG A 172 9.79 10.13 23.85
N LEU A 173 9.93 11.46 23.85
CA LEU A 173 10.59 12.20 22.79
C LEU A 173 12.07 11.81 22.66
N LYS A 174 12.81 11.72 23.78
CA LYS A 174 14.21 11.25 23.79
C LYS A 174 14.39 9.84 23.23
N GLU A 175 13.50 8.91 23.56
CA GLU A 175 13.53 7.55 23.00
C GLU A 175 13.36 7.56 21.47
N ILE A 176 12.41 8.35 20.96
CA ILE A 176 12.16 8.46 19.51
C ILE A 176 13.35 9.13 18.80
N LEU A 177 13.87 10.24 19.36
CA LEU A 177 15.03 10.94 18.82
C LEU A 177 16.27 10.04 18.79
N GLY A 178 16.49 9.21 19.82
CA GLY A 178 17.62 8.26 19.83
C GLY A 178 17.51 7.17 18.76
N VAL A 179 16.30 6.75 18.39
CA VAL A 179 16.09 5.84 17.25
C VAL A 179 16.31 6.55 15.91
N TRP A 180 16.00 7.85 15.82
CA TRP A 180 16.13 8.65 14.60
C TRP A 180 17.56 9.10 14.34
N GLU A 181 18.31 9.39 15.41
CA GLU A 181 19.76 9.65 15.38
C GLU A 181 20.53 8.45 14.83
N LYS A 182 20.22 7.23 15.31
CA LYS A 182 20.77 5.98 14.76
C LYS A 182 20.41 5.73 13.30
N LYS A 183 19.32 6.34 12.82
CA LYS A 183 18.86 6.23 11.43
C LYS A 183 19.33 7.39 10.55
N GLY A 184 20.10 8.34 11.07
CA GLY A 184 20.65 9.47 10.31
C GLY A 184 19.60 10.47 9.82
N VAL A 185 18.49 10.65 10.54
CA VAL A 185 17.46 11.63 10.16
C VAL A 185 17.96 13.04 10.42
N GLU A 186 17.93 13.89 9.40
CA GLU A 186 18.37 15.30 9.48
C GLU A 186 17.40 16.14 10.34
N GLY A 187 17.93 17.04 11.18
CA GLY A 187 17.13 17.93 12.05
C GLY A 187 16.79 17.38 13.45
N VAL A 188 17.22 16.16 13.78
CA VAL A 188 17.02 15.54 15.11
C VAL A 188 17.69 16.37 16.23
N GLU A 189 18.87 16.92 15.97
CA GLU A 189 19.61 17.78 16.91
C GLU A 189 18.89 19.09 17.24
N GLU A 190 18.22 19.70 16.27
CA GLU A 190 17.47 20.95 16.50
C GLU A 190 16.23 20.69 17.35
N VAL A 191 15.54 19.57 17.15
CA VAL A 191 14.39 19.16 17.99
C VAL A 191 14.86 18.78 19.40
N ARG A 192 16.00 18.08 19.52
CA ARG A 192 16.63 17.77 20.81
C ARG A 192 16.95 19.05 21.58
N ARG A 193 17.64 20.00 20.95
CA ARG A 193 18.02 21.29 21.55
C ARG A 193 16.80 22.11 22.00
N ARG A 194 15.75 22.16 21.17
CA ARG A 194 14.49 22.84 21.53
C ARG A 194 13.79 22.18 22.71
N GLY A 195 13.77 20.84 22.74
CA GLY A 195 13.19 20.10 23.85
C GLY A 195 14.02 20.17 25.13
N GLU A 196 15.35 20.27 25.05
CA GLU A 196 16.23 20.49 26.20
C GLU A 196 16.00 21.86 26.80
N LYS A 197 15.87 22.90 25.98
CA LYS A 197 15.51 24.25 26.43
C LYS A 197 14.10 24.31 27.03
N ALA A 198 13.16 23.54 26.49
CA ALA A 198 11.83 23.38 27.06
C ALA A 198 11.84 22.66 28.42
N ALA A 199 12.78 21.72 28.58
CA ALA A 199 12.97 20.92 29.79
C ALA A 199 13.99 21.52 30.78
N GLU A 200 14.68 22.63 30.45
CA GLU A 200 15.52 23.37 31.40
C GLU A 200 14.62 23.91 32.52
N GLY A 201 14.76 23.30 33.70
CA GLY A 201 13.96 23.61 34.89
C GLY A 201 12.97 22.52 35.32
N LEU A 202 13.00 21.33 34.72
CA LEU A 202 12.42 20.09 35.26
C LEU A 202 13.32 19.42 36.31
#